data_AF-A0A923PKJ8-F1
#
_entry.id   AF-A0A923PKJ8-F1
#
_cell.length_a   1.000
_cell.length_b   1.000
_cell.length_c   1.000
_cell.angle_alpha   90.00
_cell.angle_beta   90.00
_cell.angle_gamma   90.00
#
_symmetry.space_group_name_H-M   'P 1'
#
loop_
_entity.id
_entity.type
_entity.pdbx_description
1 polymer ?
#
loop_
_entity_poly.entity_id
_entity_poly.type
_entity_poly.pdbx_seq_one_letter_code
_entity_poly.pdbx_strand_id
1 'polypeptide(L)'
;MSPKYLSLALLLVMVIAACKARPTTGDAKPAGDFTVVRYEAYRPDDVRRPTDFQFPKEARPRPEDYQPDTAHLGFFPVRYLRVNVHIMNTTDTLYPYSGEAGAKYARDVIEQCNTMLRRRPPIWLSPDSTELPALPRQLQFHLTKKPGTEEHAIYEHYDDDLYWYLHTGKNANRSSTEVIKTYGINLDSELNFFAMGPPRDSFLSKSFRISGTAGIYLGDAIKVSGWLARQRPPWEISPLLNHEVGHALGLQHAWLRSDGCDDTPPHANKAWSLPDSERGPGKSSNNLMDYSNRQESLTPCQIGRMHARLSDIHSRARKWLFPTWCTYRADRPLELKTDLNLEGARDLDADIFIRRGATLRINNRLHLPQGAAIHVDPGGRLLLGPGAIIHNACEETWGGIRVGVSATGARGEIVADPAAVLLNEAP
;
A
#
# COMPACT_ATOMS: atom_id res chain seq x y z
N MET A 1 -23.06 -27.86 -40.81
CA MET A 1 -22.37 -26.56 -40.82
C MET A 1 -22.38 -26.02 -42.24
N SER A 2 -22.95 -24.84 -42.47
CA SER A 2 -23.02 -24.25 -43.81
C SER A 2 -21.61 -23.91 -44.34
N PRO A 3 -21.33 -24.10 -45.65
CA PRO A 3 -20.01 -23.84 -46.24
C PRO A 3 -19.53 -22.39 -46.04
N LYS A 4 -20.44 -21.45 -45.74
CA LYS A 4 -20.08 -20.06 -45.40
C LYS A 4 -19.32 -19.90 -44.08
N TYR A 5 -19.50 -20.83 -43.13
CA TYR A 5 -18.80 -20.78 -41.82
C TYR A 5 -17.41 -21.39 -41.87
N LEU A 6 -17.13 -22.29 -42.82
CA LEU A 6 -15.81 -22.90 -42.98
C LEU A 6 -14.81 -21.89 -43.56
N SER A 7 -15.25 -21.05 -44.51
CA SER A 7 -14.42 -19.99 -45.11
C SER A 7 -14.08 -18.89 -44.10
N LEU A 8 -15.01 -18.54 -43.21
CA LEU A 8 -14.78 -17.51 -42.18
C LEU A 8 -13.84 -18.00 -41.07
N ALA A 9 -13.95 -19.28 -40.67
CA ALA A 9 -13.04 -19.88 -39.72
C ALA A 9 -11.60 -19.99 -40.27
N LEU A 10 -11.43 -20.33 -41.55
CA LEU A 10 -10.11 -20.40 -42.18
C LEU A 10 -9.45 -19.01 -42.29
N LEU A 11 -10.23 -17.96 -42.60
CA LEU A 11 -9.72 -16.60 -42.69
C LEU A 11 -9.26 -16.08 -41.32
N LEU A 12 -9.98 -16.41 -40.24
CA LEU A 12 -9.64 -16.00 -38.88
C LEU A 12 -8.33 -16.67 -38.40
N VAL A 13 -8.10 -17.95 -38.73
CA VAL A 13 -6.85 -18.66 -38.40
C VAL A 13 -5.66 -18.06 -39.16
N MET A 14 -5.84 -17.64 -40.41
CA MET A 14 -4.77 -17.02 -41.21
C MET A 14 -4.43 -15.60 -40.72
N VAL A 15 -5.41 -14.82 -40.25
CA VAL A 15 -5.16 -13.49 -39.65
C VAL A 15 -4.44 -13.62 -38.29
N ILE A 16 -4.79 -14.62 -37.48
CA ILE A 16 -4.10 -14.90 -36.21
C ILE A 16 -2.65 -15.35 -36.44
N ALA A 17 -2.38 -16.07 -37.53
CA ALA A 17 -1.02 -16.47 -37.91
C ALA A 17 -0.18 -15.30 -38.48
N ALA A 18 -0.81 -14.33 -39.16
CA ALA A 18 -0.13 -13.18 -39.74
C ALA A 18 0.17 -12.05 -38.74
N CYS A 19 -0.49 -12.03 -37.57
CA CYS A 19 -0.28 -11.01 -36.52
C CYS A 19 0.61 -11.46 -35.35
N LYS A 20 1.26 -12.63 -35.42
CA LYS A 20 2.33 -12.97 -34.47
C LYS A 20 3.59 -12.19 -34.86
N ALA A 21 3.89 -11.13 -34.12
CA ALA A 21 5.18 -10.47 -34.18
C ALA A 21 6.28 -11.55 -34.13
N ARG A 22 7.12 -11.61 -35.17
CA ARG A 22 8.30 -12.46 -35.13
C ARG A 22 9.10 -12.04 -33.89
N PRO A 23 9.46 -12.95 -32.98
CA PRO A 23 10.40 -12.60 -31.93
C PRO A 23 11.64 -12.09 -32.65
N THR A 24 11.97 -10.81 -32.44
CA THR A 24 13.28 -10.29 -32.78
C THR A 24 14.26 -11.18 -32.05
N THR A 25 14.92 -12.07 -32.79
CA THR A 25 16.12 -12.74 -32.33
C THR A 25 17.08 -11.63 -31.95
N GLY A 26 17.13 -11.29 -30.66
CA GLY A 26 18.13 -10.38 -30.16
C GLY A 26 19.46 -10.97 -30.55
N ASP A 27 20.22 -10.26 -31.38
CA ASP A 27 21.57 -10.66 -31.74
C ASP A 27 22.29 -11.03 -30.45
N ALA A 28 22.77 -12.27 -30.39
CA ALA A 28 23.54 -12.76 -29.27
C ALA A 28 24.75 -11.83 -29.12
N LYS A 29 24.68 -10.90 -28.16
CA LYS A 29 25.77 -9.95 -27.92
C LYS A 29 27.03 -10.76 -27.62
N PRO A 30 28.17 -10.42 -28.23
CA PRO A 30 29.41 -11.19 -28.09
C PRO A 30 29.79 -11.34 -26.61
N ALA A 31 30.37 -12.49 -26.29
CA ALA A 31 30.91 -12.82 -24.97
C ALA A 31 32.17 -11.98 -24.66
N GLY A 32 31.98 -10.68 -24.43
CA GLY A 32 33.01 -9.80 -23.89
C GLY A 32 33.16 -9.95 -22.38
N ASP A 33 34.32 -9.58 -21.84
CA ASP A 33 34.48 -9.38 -20.41
C ASP A 33 33.73 -8.10 -20.00
N PHE A 34 32.61 -8.28 -19.30
CA PHE A 34 31.75 -7.21 -18.78
C PHE A 34 31.95 -6.99 -17.27
N THR A 35 33.03 -7.50 -16.70
CA THR A 35 33.36 -7.28 -15.29
C THR A 35 33.58 -5.78 -15.06
N VAL A 36 32.83 -5.19 -14.12
CA VAL A 36 32.96 -3.78 -13.77
C VAL A 36 34.33 -3.57 -13.12
N VAL A 37 35.17 -2.74 -13.74
CA VAL A 37 36.47 -2.34 -13.16
C VAL A 37 36.30 -1.10 -12.29
N ARG A 38 35.43 -0.17 -12.70
CA ARG A 38 35.09 1.03 -11.93
C ARG A 38 33.73 1.58 -12.32
N TYR A 39 33.17 2.41 -11.44
CA TYR A 39 32.03 3.27 -11.73
C TYR A 39 32.49 4.70 -11.92
N GLU A 40 31.93 5.38 -12.92
CA GLU A 40 32.15 6.79 -13.18
C GLU A 40 30.82 7.54 -13.01
N ALA A 41 30.87 8.73 -12.40
CA ALA A 41 29.70 9.60 -12.33
C ALA A 41 29.25 9.96 -13.75
N TYR A 42 27.95 9.91 -14.00
CA TYR A 42 27.35 10.27 -15.27
C TYR A 42 26.19 11.22 -15.05
N ARG A 43 26.25 12.35 -15.74
CA ARG A 43 25.26 13.42 -15.65
C ARG A 43 24.62 13.58 -17.02
N PRO A 44 23.37 13.11 -17.24
CA PRO A 44 22.69 13.31 -18.52
C PRO A 44 22.55 14.80 -18.81
N ASP A 45 22.92 15.23 -20.03
CA ASP A 45 22.84 16.64 -20.44
C ASP A 45 21.39 17.05 -20.74
N ASP A 46 20.62 16.16 -21.37
CA ASP A 46 19.25 16.39 -21.82
C ASP A 46 18.22 16.13 -20.70
N VAL A 47 18.42 16.62 -19.48
CA VAL A 47 17.40 16.54 -18.41
C VAL A 47 17.26 17.85 -17.67
N ARG A 48 16.08 18.08 -17.09
CA ARG A 48 15.77 19.27 -16.32
C ARG A 48 16.30 19.15 -14.89
N ARG A 49 16.91 20.24 -14.39
CA ARG A 49 17.39 20.37 -13.00
C ARG A 49 16.95 21.72 -12.40
N PRO A 50 15.64 21.94 -12.21
CA PRO A 50 15.14 23.20 -11.68
C PRO A 50 15.53 23.36 -10.21
N THR A 51 15.77 24.59 -9.77
CA THR A 51 15.97 24.93 -8.35
C THR A 51 14.67 24.85 -7.56
N ASP A 52 13.56 25.23 -8.19
CA ASP A 52 12.21 25.17 -7.63
C ASP A 52 11.36 24.21 -8.45
N PHE A 53 10.78 23.21 -7.80
CA PHE A 53 9.95 22.21 -8.47
C PHE A 53 8.63 21.99 -7.75
N GLN A 54 7.53 22.18 -8.47
CA GLN A 54 6.21 21.80 -7.99
C GLN A 54 5.88 20.40 -8.50
N PHE A 55 5.77 19.46 -7.57
CA PHE A 55 5.42 18.09 -7.92
C PHE A 55 4.01 18.02 -8.50
N PRO A 56 3.84 17.38 -9.66
CA PRO A 56 2.53 17.23 -10.27
C PRO A 56 1.62 16.40 -9.35
N LYS A 57 0.36 16.82 -9.25
CA LYS A 57 -0.67 16.03 -8.61
C LYS A 57 -1.21 15.02 -9.61
N GLU A 58 -1.04 13.73 -9.32
CA GLU A 58 -1.61 12.67 -10.14
C GLU A 58 -3.13 12.59 -9.88
N ALA A 59 -3.93 13.09 -10.82
CA ALA A 59 -5.38 13.19 -10.62
C ALA A 59 -6.10 11.84 -10.56
N ARG A 60 -5.59 10.84 -11.30
CA ARG A 60 -6.18 9.50 -11.45
C ARG A 60 -5.07 8.46 -11.60
N PRO A 61 -4.41 8.07 -10.50
CA PRO A 61 -3.38 7.05 -10.57
C PRO A 61 -3.97 5.74 -11.04
N ARG A 62 -3.27 5.08 -11.96
CA ARG A 62 -3.61 3.75 -12.45
C ARG A 62 -3.17 2.70 -11.43
N PRO A 63 -4.09 1.92 -10.83
CA PRO A 63 -3.73 0.97 -9.78
C PRO A 63 -2.65 -0.03 -10.19
N GLU A 64 -2.64 -0.46 -11.45
CA GLU A 64 -1.66 -1.39 -12.03
C GLU A 64 -0.21 -0.90 -11.89
N ASP A 65 0.04 0.41 -11.94
CA ASP A 65 1.38 1.01 -11.80
C ASP A 65 1.90 0.92 -10.34
N TYR A 66 1.03 0.55 -9.41
CA TYR A 66 1.30 0.46 -7.98
C TYR A 66 1.07 -0.96 -7.42
N GLN A 67 0.94 -1.96 -8.29
CA GLN A 67 0.89 -3.35 -7.86
C GLN A 67 2.30 -3.88 -7.51
N PRO A 68 2.44 -4.75 -6.49
CA PRO A 68 3.68 -5.43 -6.22
C PRO A 68 4.03 -6.42 -7.34
N ASP A 69 5.17 -6.18 -8.00
CA ASP A 69 5.79 -7.18 -8.87
C ASP A 69 6.54 -8.20 -8.03
N THR A 70 6.05 -9.44 -8.01
CA THR A 70 6.64 -10.52 -7.22
C THR A 70 8.02 -10.95 -7.72
N ALA A 71 8.38 -10.68 -8.97
CA ALA A 71 9.72 -10.94 -9.49
C ALA A 71 10.75 -9.88 -9.02
N HIS A 72 10.27 -8.69 -8.68
CA HIS A 72 11.10 -7.54 -8.29
C HIS A 72 10.68 -6.93 -6.95
N LEU A 73 10.25 -7.75 -5.99
CA LEU A 73 9.62 -7.29 -4.75
C LEU A 73 10.50 -6.33 -3.92
N GLY A 74 11.84 -6.38 -4.08
CA GLY A 74 12.76 -5.42 -3.46
C GLY A 74 12.53 -3.96 -3.91
N PHE A 75 12.02 -3.74 -5.12
CA PHE A 75 11.63 -2.43 -5.65
C PHE A 75 10.25 -1.97 -5.18
N PHE A 76 9.63 -2.73 -4.26
CA PHE A 76 8.33 -2.42 -3.68
C PHE A 76 8.36 -2.70 -2.17
N PRO A 77 9.06 -1.86 -1.38
CA PRO A 77 9.29 -2.12 0.04
C PRO A 77 7.99 -2.11 0.86
N VAL A 78 8.02 -2.79 2.00
CA VAL A 78 6.92 -2.73 2.99
C VAL A 78 6.76 -1.29 3.47
N ARG A 79 5.53 -0.78 3.43
CA ARG A 79 5.16 0.52 3.97
C ARG A 79 4.58 0.37 5.36
N TYR A 80 5.01 1.22 6.28
CA TYR A 80 4.56 1.18 7.67
C TYR A 80 3.71 2.40 7.97
N LEU A 81 2.44 2.19 8.35
CA LEU A 81 1.56 3.26 8.84
C LEU A 81 1.82 3.49 10.32
N ARG A 82 2.19 4.71 10.68
CA ARG A 82 2.26 5.16 12.06
C ARG A 82 0.85 5.24 12.62
N VAL A 83 0.62 4.49 13.68
CA VAL A 83 -0.68 4.42 14.37
C VAL A 83 -0.48 4.60 15.87
N ASN A 84 -1.48 5.19 16.51
CA ASN A 84 -1.61 5.21 17.96
C ASN A 84 -3.03 4.75 18.36
N VAL A 85 -3.20 4.38 19.62
CA VAL A 85 -4.47 3.87 20.14
C VAL A 85 -4.93 4.70 21.33
N HIS A 86 -6.19 5.09 21.32
CA HIS A 86 -6.89 5.78 22.38
C HIS A 86 -7.95 4.88 22.96
N ILE A 87 -7.79 4.49 24.22
CA ILE A 87 -8.76 3.72 24.99
C ILE A 87 -9.64 4.69 25.73
N MET A 88 -10.92 4.70 25.38
CA MET A 88 -11.91 5.62 25.93
C MET A 88 -12.74 4.92 27.01
N ASN A 89 -12.72 5.42 28.23
CA ASN A 89 -13.44 4.84 29.37
C ASN A 89 -14.10 5.92 30.23
N THR A 90 -14.98 5.50 31.14
CA THR A 90 -15.57 6.37 32.17
C THR A 90 -14.63 6.53 33.35
N THR A 91 -14.82 7.56 34.15
CA THR A 91 -13.98 7.85 35.33
C THR A 91 -13.97 6.72 36.37
N ASP A 92 -15.07 5.99 36.49
CA ASP A 92 -15.22 4.80 37.34
C ASP A 92 -14.85 3.47 36.63
N THR A 93 -14.20 3.55 35.47
CA THR A 93 -13.67 2.41 34.71
C THR A 93 -14.70 1.35 34.31
N LEU A 94 -15.81 1.79 33.72
CA LEU A 94 -16.91 0.93 33.24
C LEU A 94 -16.43 -0.27 32.41
N TYR A 95 -15.39 -0.07 31.60
CA TYR A 95 -14.75 -1.14 30.82
C TYR A 95 -13.50 -1.68 31.52
N PRO A 96 -13.31 -3.02 31.57
CA PRO A 96 -12.20 -3.66 32.27
C PRO A 96 -10.87 -3.61 31.51
N TYR A 97 -10.74 -2.68 30.57
CA TYR A 97 -9.58 -2.51 29.70
C TYR A 97 -8.88 -1.19 30.03
N SER A 98 -8.10 -1.20 31.10
CA SER A 98 -7.28 -0.08 31.55
C SER A 98 -5.90 -0.58 32.01
N GLY A 99 -4.97 0.35 32.17
CA GLY A 99 -3.58 0.08 32.52
C GLY A 99 -2.92 -0.95 31.61
N GLU A 100 -2.17 -1.87 32.23
CA GLU A 100 -1.42 -2.90 31.50
C GLU A 100 -2.32 -3.81 30.67
N ALA A 101 -3.52 -4.14 31.14
CA ALA A 101 -4.47 -5.00 30.43
C ALA A 101 -4.97 -4.33 29.15
N GLY A 102 -5.37 -3.05 29.23
CA GLY A 102 -5.76 -2.26 28.07
C GLY A 102 -4.61 -2.10 27.08
N ALA A 103 -3.43 -1.73 27.58
CA ALA A 103 -2.24 -1.56 26.76
C ALA A 103 -1.80 -2.86 26.05
N LYS A 104 -1.82 -3.99 26.77
CA LYS A 104 -1.53 -5.31 26.17
C LYS A 104 -2.53 -5.64 25.09
N TYR A 105 -3.82 -5.49 25.36
CA TYR A 105 -4.85 -5.84 24.39
C TYR A 105 -4.75 -4.97 23.13
N ALA A 106 -4.45 -3.68 23.27
CA ALA A 106 -4.20 -2.79 22.13
C ALA A 106 -3.02 -3.27 21.27
N ARG A 107 -1.89 -3.66 21.89
CA ARG A 107 -0.74 -4.23 21.17
C ARG A 107 -1.12 -5.52 20.43
N ASP A 108 -1.81 -6.43 21.09
CA ASP A 108 -2.21 -7.70 20.50
C ASP A 108 -3.14 -7.49 19.27
N VAL A 109 -4.03 -6.49 19.31
CA VAL A 109 -4.90 -6.13 18.17
C VAL A 109 -4.08 -5.63 16.99
N ILE A 110 -3.10 -4.75 17.22
CA ILE A 110 -2.22 -4.23 16.16
C ILE A 110 -1.36 -5.35 15.57
N GLU A 111 -0.81 -6.22 16.42
CA GLU A 111 -0.05 -7.39 15.97
C GLU A 111 -0.90 -8.31 15.10
N GLN A 112 -2.14 -8.56 15.50
CA GLN A 112 -3.05 -9.41 14.75
C GLN A 112 -3.51 -8.76 13.43
N CYS A 113 -3.66 -7.43 13.37
CA CYS A 113 -3.84 -6.70 12.11
C CYS A 113 -2.68 -6.95 11.16
N ASN A 114 -1.44 -6.84 11.66
CA ASN A 114 -0.24 -7.10 10.89
C ASN A 114 -0.12 -8.56 10.45
N THR A 115 -0.52 -9.51 11.31
CA THR A 115 -0.59 -10.93 10.94
C THR A 115 -1.56 -11.15 9.79
N MET A 116 -2.72 -10.48 9.78
CA MET A 116 -3.64 -10.55 8.65
C MET A 116 -3.09 -9.88 7.39
N LEU A 117 -2.44 -8.71 7.50
CA LEU A 117 -1.87 -7.99 6.36
C LEU A 117 -0.70 -8.76 5.69
N ARG A 118 0.02 -9.58 6.45
CA ARG A 118 1.05 -10.49 5.91
C ARG A 118 0.48 -11.70 5.18
N ARG A 119 -0.77 -12.09 5.47
CA ARG A 119 -1.42 -13.21 4.78
C ARG A 119 -1.80 -12.81 3.35
N ARG A 120 -1.80 -13.81 2.47
CA ARG A 120 -2.17 -13.68 1.06
C ARG A 120 -3.25 -14.71 0.71
N PRO A 121 -4.42 -14.68 1.37
CA PRO A 121 -5.51 -15.56 1.00
C PRO A 121 -6.00 -15.20 -0.41
N PRO A 122 -6.37 -16.18 -1.24
CA PRO A 122 -7.00 -15.91 -2.52
C PRO A 122 -8.35 -15.21 -2.32
N ILE A 123 -8.76 -14.40 -3.30
CA ILE A 123 -10.10 -13.83 -3.32
C ILE A 123 -11.12 -14.92 -3.71
N TRP A 124 -12.28 -14.94 -3.05
CA TRP A 124 -13.33 -15.94 -3.28
C TRP A 124 -14.25 -15.62 -4.44
N LEU A 125 -14.38 -14.34 -4.78
CA LEU A 125 -15.15 -13.85 -5.91
C LEU A 125 -14.21 -13.10 -6.84
N SER A 126 -14.14 -13.52 -8.09
CA SER A 126 -13.44 -12.83 -9.17
C SER A 126 -14.38 -12.66 -10.37
N PRO A 127 -14.10 -11.72 -11.29
CA PRO A 127 -14.83 -11.63 -12.54
C PRO A 127 -14.73 -12.95 -13.32
N ASP A 128 -15.79 -13.29 -14.06
CA ASP A 128 -15.87 -14.55 -14.80
C ASP A 128 -14.60 -14.81 -15.61
N SER A 129 -14.05 -16.03 -15.51
CA SER A 129 -12.85 -16.50 -16.22
C SER A 129 -11.52 -15.82 -15.90
N THR A 130 -11.43 -15.01 -14.83
CA THR A 130 -10.18 -14.38 -14.39
C THR A 130 -9.70 -14.96 -13.07
N GLU A 131 -8.54 -15.63 -13.09
CA GLU A 131 -7.81 -16.00 -11.87
C GLU A 131 -6.99 -14.78 -11.41
N LEU A 132 -7.23 -14.33 -10.18
CA LEU A 132 -6.54 -13.17 -9.61
C LEU A 132 -5.41 -13.62 -8.67
N PRO A 133 -4.17 -13.15 -8.86
CA PRO A 133 -3.08 -13.53 -7.99
C PRO A 133 -3.24 -12.93 -6.60
N ALA A 134 -2.94 -13.72 -5.57
CA ALA A 134 -2.89 -13.25 -4.19
C ALA A 134 -1.56 -12.50 -3.93
N LEU A 135 -1.52 -11.20 -4.26
CA LEU A 135 -0.33 -10.38 -4.14
C LEU A 135 0.03 -10.04 -2.68
N PRO A 136 1.33 -9.87 -2.36
CA PRO A 136 1.74 -9.35 -1.06
C PRO A 136 1.26 -7.91 -0.87
N ARG A 137 0.68 -7.58 0.28
CA ARG A 137 0.12 -6.23 0.50
C ARG A 137 1.17 -5.16 0.72
N GLN A 138 2.38 -5.55 1.14
CA GLN A 138 3.51 -4.64 1.44
C GLN A 138 3.10 -3.44 2.31
N LEU A 139 2.23 -3.70 3.30
CA LEU A 139 1.67 -2.72 4.21
C LEU A 139 1.59 -3.33 5.61
N GLN A 140 2.03 -2.59 6.62
CA GLN A 140 1.91 -2.95 8.03
C GLN A 140 1.66 -1.71 8.89
N PHE A 141 1.18 -1.91 10.10
CA PHE A 141 1.05 -0.89 11.14
C PHE A 141 2.31 -0.85 11.99
N HIS A 142 2.77 0.35 12.29
CA HIS A 142 3.82 0.65 13.23
C HIS A 142 3.19 1.41 14.40
N LEU A 143 2.99 0.71 15.52
CA LEU A 143 2.52 1.33 16.75
C LEU A 143 3.61 2.24 17.30
N THR A 144 3.39 3.55 17.19
CA THR A 144 4.37 4.58 17.54
C THR A 144 4.69 4.57 19.03
N LYS A 145 5.69 5.37 19.43
CA LYS A 145 6.02 5.61 20.83
C LYS A 145 5.43 6.94 21.28
N LYS A 146 5.08 7.07 22.57
CA LYS A 146 4.66 8.37 23.10
C LYS A 146 5.83 9.34 23.02
N PRO A 147 5.61 10.62 22.68
CA PRO A 147 6.67 11.62 22.56
C PRO A 147 7.59 11.64 23.80
N GLY A 148 8.90 11.51 23.57
CA GLY A 148 9.91 11.56 24.64
C GLY A 148 10.03 10.28 25.48
N THR A 149 9.42 9.17 25.08
CA THR A 149 9.44 7.91 25.84
C THR A 149 9.66 6.68 24.95
N GLU A 150 9.98 5.55 25.57
CA GLU A 150 10.00 4.23 24.92
C GLU A 150 8.66 3.48 25.02
N GLU A 151 7.64 4.08 25.64
CA GLU A 151 6.32 3.49 25.78
C GLU A 151 5.57 3.56 24.46
N HIS A 152 4.81 2.52 24.12
CA HIS A 152 3.91 2.58 22.97
C HIS A 152 2.87 3.68 23.14
N ALA A 153 2.51 4.34 22.03
CA ALA A 153 1.50 5.38 21.93
C ALA A 153 0.08 4.79 22.10
N ILE A 154 -0.17 4.31 23.31
CA ILE A 154 -1.47 3.86 23.79
C ILE A 154 -1.85 4.81 24.92
N TYR A 155 -2.93 5.53 24.71
CA TYR A 155 -3.43 6.58 25.58
C TYR A 155 -4.73 6.12 26.21
N GLU A 156 -4.87 6.35 27.51
CA GLU A 156 -6.09 6.07 28.25
C GLU A 156 -6.75 7.39 28.62
N HIS A 157 -8.04 7.49 28.31
CA HIS A 157 -8.84 8.68 28.55
C HIS A 157 -10.05 8.30 29.39
N TYR A 158 -10.25 9.05 30.47
CA TYR A 158 -11.33 8.85 31.44
C TYR A 158 -12.27 10.05 31.36
N ASP A 159 -13.35 9.91 30.60
CA ASP A 159 -14.27 11.00 30.24
C ASP A 159 -15.70 10.46 30.16
N ASP A 160 -16.59 10.94 31.03
CA ASP A 160 -17.96 10.44 31.14
C ASP A 160 -18.89 10.94 30.01
N ASP A 161 -18.47 11.91 29.21
CA ASP A 161 -19.23 12.49 28.11
C ASP A 161 -18.78 11.96 26.74
N LEU A 162 -17.48 11.71 26.56
CA LEU A 162 -16.89 11.35 25.27
C LEU A 162 -16.43 9.89 25.14
N TYR A 163 -16.57 9.06 26.17
CA TYR A 163 -16.07 7.68 26.10
C TYR A 163 -16.83 6.75 25.14
N TRP A 164 -18.08 7.09 24.82
CA TRP A 164 -19.03 6.17 24.22
C TRP A 164 -19.16 6.33 22.70
N TYR A 165 -19.53 5.23 22.04
CA TYR A 165 -19.78 5.18 20.61
C TYR A 165 -21.00 4.31 20.29
N LEU A 166 -22.03 4.95 19.72
CA LEU A 166 -23.17 4.30 19.10
C LEU A 166 -23.13 4.45 17.58
N HIS A 167 -23.07 3.31 16.88
CA HIS A 167 -23.02 3.29 15.42
C HIS A 167 -24.38 3.62 14.77
N THR A 168 -25.50 3.21 15.38
CA THR A 168 -26.86 3.41 14.84
C THR A 168 -27.85 3.83 15.92
N GLY A 169 -29.01 4.33 15.51
CA GLY A 169 -30.10 4.76 16.39
C GLY A 169 -30.21 6.28 16.54
N LYS A 170 -31.24 6.73 17.27
CA LYS A 170 -31.58 8.16 17.45
C LYS A 170 -30.43 8.98 18.05
N ASN A 171 -29.64 8.37 18.93
CA ASN A 171 -28.53 9.00 19.64
C ASN A 171 -27.16 8.55 19.09
N ALA A 172 -27.10 8.09 17.83
CA ALA A 172 -25.83 7.68 17.22
C ALA A 172 -24.87 8.87 17.11
N ASN A 173 -23.62 8.66 17.50
CA ASN A 173 -22.55 9.66 17.41
C ASN A 173 -21.43 9.22 16.46
N ARG A 174 -21.73 8.32 15.50
CA ARG A 174 -20.73 7.76 14.59
C ARG A 174 -19.92 8.79 13.84
N SER A 175 -20.55 9.85 13.34
CA SER A 175 -19.87 10.92 12.59
C SER A 175 -19.37 12.06 13.46
N SER A 176 -19.60 12.02 14.78
CA SER A 176 -19.05 13.02 15.69
C SER A 176 -17.54 12.87 15.77
N THR A 177 -16.85 13.98 15.51
CA THR A 177 -15.39 14.11 15.61
C THR A 177 -14.94 14.73 16.93
N GLU A 178 -15.84 14.94 17.88
CA GLU A 178 -15.54 15.65 19.13
C GLU A 178 -14.43 14.96 19.93
N VAL A 179 -14.56 13.64 20.14
CA VAL A 179 -13.50 12.82 20.77
C VAL A 179 -12.15 12.96 20.06
N ILE A 180 -12.14 13.08 18.72
CA ILE A 180 -10.90 13.23 17.94
C ILE A 180 -10.29 14.61 18.16
N LYS A 181 -11.11 15.67 18.21
CA LYS A 181 -10.64 17.04 18.46
C LYS A 181 -10.09 17.20 19.87
N THR A 182 -10.70 16.54 20.86
CA THR A 182 -10.30 16.62 22.26
C THR A 182 -9.03 15.82 22.54
N TYR A 183 -8.94 14.61 21.99
CA TYR A 183 -7.95 13.62 22.41
C TYR A 183 -6.96 13.16 21.34
N GLY A 184 -7.15 13.56 20.09
CA GLY A 184 -6.26 13.17 18.99
C GLY A 184 -4.84 13.69 19.21
N ILE A 185 -3.86 12.83 18.99
CA ILE A 185 -2.44 13.12 19.13
C ILE A 185 -1.74 12.91 17.78
N ASN A 186 -0.85 13.84 17.44
CA ASN A 186 -0.04 13.77 16.21
C ASN A 186 -0.89 13.57 14.94
N LEU A 187 -2.06 14.21 14.85
CA LEU A 187 -3.01 14.06 13.73
C LEU A 187 -2.41 14.48 12.38
N ASP A 188 -1.29 15.21 12.37
CA ASP A 188 -0.53 15.60 11.19
C ASP A 188 0.41 14.50 10.67
N SER A 189 0.61 13.42 11.43
CA SER A 189 1.67 12.44 11.17
C SER A 189 1.30 10.99 11.53
N GLU A 190 0.21 10.76 12.27
CA GLU A 190 -0.22 9.45 12.75
C GLU A 190 -1.73 9.24 12.53
N LEU A 191 -2.13 8.00 12.25
CA LEU A 191 -3.53 7.60 12.18
C LEU A 191 -4.00 7.13 13.56
N ASN A 192 -5.00 7.81 14.13
CA ASN A 192 -5.43 7.59 15.51
C ASN A 192 -6.57 6.57 15.59
N PHE A 193 -6.45 5.54 16.44
CA PHE A 193 -7.51 4.55 16.64
C PHE A 193 -8.21 4.75 17.99
N PHE A 194 -9.51 5.08 17.98
CA PHE A 194 -10.32 5.26 19.18
C PHE A 194 -11.11 3.98 19.48
N ALA A 195 -10.68 3.24 20.51
CA ALA A 195 -11.40 2.11 21.08
C ALA A 195 -12.45 2.63 22.05
N MET A 196 -13.72 2.42 21.72
CA MET A 196 -14.87 2.99 22.44
C MET A 196 -15.89 1.90 22.75
N GLY A 197 -16.64 2.08 23.84
CA GLY A 197 -17.74 1.20 24.22
C GLY A 197 -19.12 1.85 23.98
N PRO A 198 -20.23 1.11 24.14
CA PRO A 198 -21.56 1.73 24.21
C PRO A 198 -21.69 2.71 25.40
N PRO A 199 -22.72 3.55 25.47
CA PRO A 199 -22.99 4.32 26.67
C PRO A 199 -23.47 3.40 27.80
N ARG A 200 -23.29 3.83 29.06
CA ARG A 200 -23.53 3.05 30.28
C ARG A 200 -24.93 2.50 30.37
N ASP A 201 -25.93 3.33 30.12
CA ASP A 201 -27.34 2.96 30.16
C ASP A 201 -27.64 1.80 29.20
N SER A 202 -27.05 1.85 28.01
CA SER A 202 -27.10 0.78 27.01
C SER A 202 -26.31 -0.43 27.46
N PHE A 203 -25.07 -0.25 27.93
CA PHE A 203 -24.21 -1.34 28.38
C PHE A 203 -24.82 -2.16 29.53
N LEU A 204 -25.44 -1.49 30.49
CA LEU A 204 -26.06 -2.11 31.68
C LEU A 204 -27.49 -2.61 31.42
N SER A 205 -28.12 -2.23 30.30
CA SER A 205 -29.47 -2.64 29.97
C SER A 205 -29.53 -4.10 29.50
N LYS A 206 -30.35 -4.92 30.15
CA LYS A 206 -30.62 -6.31 29.73
C LYS A 206 -31.27 -6.42 28.34
N SER A 207 -31.93 -5.36 27.89
CA SER A 207 -32.60 -5.32 26.58
C SER A 207 -31.69 -4.83 25.47
N PHE A 208 -30.56 -4.19 25.80
CA PHE A 208 -29.61 -3.72 24.82
C PHE A 208 -28.79 -4.88 24.28
N ARG A 209 -28.91 -5.11 22.98
CA ARG A 209 -28.04 -6.04 22.29
C ARG A 209 -26.79 -5.28 21.90
N ILE A 210 -25.70 -5.51 22.65
CA ILE A 210 -24.36 -5.09 22.21
C ILE A 210 -24.18 -5.67 20.80
N SER A 211 -24.17 -4.78 19.81
CA SER A 211 -23.96 -5.16 18.42
C SER A 211 -22.61 -5.86 18.27
N GLY A 212 -22.32 -6.40 17.08
CA GLY A 212 -20.97 -6.81 16.74
C GLY A 212 -19.97 -5.65 16.85
N THR A 213 -18.79 -5.84 16.27
CA THR A 213 -17.84 -4.74 16.11
C THR A 213 -18.35 -3.79 15.02
N ALA A 214 -18.10 -2.49 15.16
CA ALA A 214 -18.46 -1.48 14.17
C ALA A 214 -17.40 -0.38 14.12
N GLY A 215 -17.08 0.10 12.92
CA GLY A 215 -16.02 1.06 12.67
C GLY A 215 -16.52 2.26 11.87
N ILE A 216 -15.74 3.34 11.90
CA ILE A 216 -15.84 4.42 10.90
C ILE A 216 -14.52 5.18 10.83
N TYR A 217 -13.99 5.31 9.62
CA TYR A 217 -12.92 6.24 9.29
C TYR A 217 -13.43 7.69 9.21
N LEU A 218 -12.76 8.61 9.93
CA LEU A 218 -13.07 10.03 10.02
C LEU A 218 -11.80 10.90 9.90
N GLY A 219 -11.26 10.98 8.68
CA GLY A 219 -10.20 11.92 8.38
C GLY A 219 -8.81 11.47 8.85
N ASP A 220 -8.45 11.74 10.10
CA ASP A 220 -7.16 11.36 10.69
C ASP A 220 -7.31 10.35 11.83
N ALA A 221 -8.52 9.81 11.99
CA ALA A 221 -8.82 8.83 13.02
C ALA A 221 -9.84 7.78 12.56
N ILE A 222 -9.89 6.67 13.28
CA ILE A 222 -10.87 5.60 13.15
C ILE A 222 -11.52 5.40 14.52
N LYS A 223 -12.85 5.42 14.58
CA LYS A 223 -13.61 5.08 15.80
C LYS A 223 -14.09 3.64 15.70
N VAL A 224 -13.89 2.86 16.77
CA VAL A 224 -14.27 1.44 16.82
C VAL A 224 -15.13 1.17 18.05
N SER A 225 -16.31 0.60 17.83
CA SER A 225 -17.18 0.08 18.89
C SER A 225 -17.05 -1.44 19.01
N GLY A 226 -17.38 -1.97 20.18
CA GLY A 226 -17.32 -3.40 20.46
C GLY A 226 -15.91 -3.90 20.82
N TRP A 227 -14.90 -3.02 20.77
CA TRP A 227 -13.54 -3.30 21.25
C TRP A 227 -13.54 -3.52 22.77
N LEU A 228 -14.12 -2.59 23.53
CA LEU A 228 -14.09 -2.60 25.00
C LEU A 228 -15.28 -3.31 25.65
N ALA A 229 -16.39 -3.44 24.91
CA ALA A 229 -17.69 -3.83 25.46
C ALA A 229 -17.80 -5.31 25.85
N ARG A 230 -16.91 -6.18 25.36
CA ARG A 230 -16.88 -7.61 25.68
C ARG A 230 -15.45 -8.12 25.62
N GLN A 231 -15.18 -9.23 26.31
CA GLN A 231 -13.93 -9.98 26.17
C GLN A 231 -13.84 -10.64 24.79
N ARG A 232 -13.50 -9.83 23.79
CA ARG A 232 -13.20 -10.33 22.45
C ARG A 232 -11.72 -10.66 22.35
N PRO A 233 -11.36 -11.72 21.64
CA PRO A 233 -9.96 -11.93 21.29
C PRO A 233 -9.54 -10.92 20.19
N PRO A 234 -8.25 -10.57 20.12
CA PRO A 234 -7.75 -9.55 19.18
C PRO A 234 -8.14 -9.80 17.71
N TRP A 235 -8.20 -11.08 17.30
CA TRP A 235 -8.53 -11.47 15.93
C TRP A 235 -9.96 -11.16 15.49
N GLU A 236 -10.88 -10.87 16.42
CA GLU A 236 -12.24 -10.40 16.08
C GLU A 236 -12.27 -8.90 15.74
N ILE A 237 -11.30 -8.13 16.23
CA ILE A 237 -11.22 -6.67 16.02
C ILE A 237 -10.41 -6.36 14.75
N SER A 238 -9.34 -7.12 14.50
CA SER A 238 -8.39 -6.84 13.43
C SER A 238 -8.99 -6.76 12.01
N PRO A 239 -9.95 -7.61 11.60
CA PRO A 239 -10.56 -7.50 10.27
C PRO A 239 -11.28 -6.15 10.07
N LEU A 240 -12.02 -5.70 11.09
CA LEU A 240 -12.69 -4.40 11.08
C LEU A 240 -11.68 -3.25 11.00
N LEU A 241 -10.61 -3.30 11.80
CA LEU A 241 -9.63 -2.21 11.79
C LEU A 241 -8.91 -2.11 10.44
N ASN A 242 -8.53 -3.24 9.86
CA ASN A 242 -7.96 -3.29 8.51
C ASN A 242 -8.96 -2.79 7.44
N HIS A 243 -10.26 -3.06 7.59
CA HIS A 243 -11.32 -2.56 6.72
C HIS A 243 -11.41 -1.03 6.75
N GLU A 244 -11.47 -0.43 7.94
CA GLU A 244 -11.52 1.02 8.09
C GLU A 244 -10.23 1.71 7.61
N VAL A 245 -9.08 1.06 7.78
CA VAL A 245 -7.82 1.52 7.17
C VAL A 245 -7.89 1.41 5.64
N GLY A 246 -8.54 0.40 5.08
CA GLY A 246 -8.84 0.32 3.66
C GLY A 246 -9.55 1.57 3.16
N HIS A 247 -10.57 2.06 3.88
CA HIS A 247 -11.23 3.34 3.58
C HIS A 247 -10.28 4.54 3.69
N ALA A 248 -9.46 4.58 4.74
CA ALA A 248 -8.45 5.63 4.92
C ALA A 248 -7.45 5.69 3.76
N LEU A 249 -7.20 4.55 3.10
CA LEU A 249 -6.33 4.40 1.94
C LEU A 249 -7.08 4.46 0.59
N GLY A 250 -8.34 4.90 0.60
CA GLY A 250 -9.11 5.20 -0.62
C GLY A 250 -9.85 4.01 -1.23
N LEU A 251 -10.02 2.92 -0.49
CA LEU A 251 -10.89 1.83 -0.89
C LEU A 251 -12.34 2.12 -0.54
N GLN A 252 -13.24 1.55 -1.35
CA GLN A 252 -14.68 1.57 -1.12
C GLN A 252 -15.16 0.14 -0.86
N HIS A 253 -16.41 0.01 -0.43
CA HIS A 253 -17.04 -1.28 -0.26
C HIS A 253 -17.10 -2.08 -1.57
N ALA A 254 -16.62 -3.32 -1.56
CA ALA A 254 -16.40 -4.13 -2.78
C ALA A 254 -17.71 -4.65 -3.42
N TRP A 255 -18.82 -4.67 -2.68
CA TRP A 255 -20.13 -5.04 -3.22
C TRP A 255 -20.78 -3.97 -4.12
N LEU A 256 -20.20 -2.77 -4.19
CA LEU A 256 -20.70 -1.68 -5.03
C LEU A 256 -20.21 -1.82 -6.48
N ARG A 257 -21.04 -1.45 -7.46
CA ARG A 257 -20.65 -1.42 -8.88
C ARG A 257 -19.57 -0.38 -9.22
N SER A 258 -19.18 0.46 -8.27
CA SER A 258 -18.34 1.64 -8.49
C SER A 258 -17.24 1.76 -7.43
N ASP A 259 -16.79 0.65 -6.85
CA ASP A 259 -15.67 0.67 -5.91
C ASP A 259 -14.37 1.15 -6.57
N GLY A 260 -14.34 1.13 -7.90
CA GLY A 260 -13.31 1.61 -8.82
C GLY A 260 -12.17 0.62 -9.00
N CYS A 261 -12.49 -0.68 -8.90
CA CYS A 261 -11.64 -1.76 -9.33
C CYS A 261 -12.41 -2.68 -10.28
N ASP A 262 -11.86 -2.96 -11.46
CA ASP A 262 -12.52 -3.86 -12.42
C ASP A 262 -12.37 -5.34 -12.02
N ASP A 263 -11.44 -5.64 -11.10
CA ASP A 263 -11.17 -6.98 -10.59
C ASP A 263 -12.00 -7.35 -9.35
N THR A 264 -12.92 -6.49 -8.92
CA THR A 264 -13.89 -6.74 -7.85
C THR A 264 -15.30 -6.86 -8.45
N PRO A 265 -15.85 -8.09 -8.59
CA PRO A 265 -17.14 -8.27 -9.23
C PRO A 265 -18.27 -7.69 -8.35
N PRO A 266 -19.24 -6.97 -8.94
CA PRO A 266 -20.42 -6.55 -8.21
C PRO A 266 -21.18 -7.76 -7.66
N HIS A 267 -21.50 -7.73 -6.38
CA HIS A 267 -22.17 -8.85 -5.71
C HIS A 267 -23.07 -8.35 -4.57
N ALA A 268 -23.91 -9.22 -4.04
CA ALA A 268 -24.76 -8.86 -2.90
C ALA A 268 -23.99 -9.08 -1.57
N ASN A 269 -23.99 -8.07 -0.70
CA ASN A 269 -23.36 -8.18 0.62
C ASN A 269 -24.24 -8.98 1.61
N LYS A 270 -24.29 -10.30 1.42
CA LYS A 270 -25.18 -11.23 2.13
C LYS A 270 -24.45 -12.22 3.05
N ALA A 271 -23.13 -12.08 3.23
CA ALA A 271 -22.35 -13.10 3.94
C ALA A 271 -22.89 -13.43 5.34
N TRP A 272 -23.39 -12.43 6.07
CA TRP A 272 -24.00 -12.62 7.40
C TRP A 272 -25.40 -13.26 7.38
N SER A 273 -26.14 -13.16 6.27
CA SER A 273 -27.48 -13.76 6.12
C SER A 273 -27.45 -15.14 5.46
N LEU A 274 -26.35 -15.52 4.83
CA LEU A 274 -26.17 -16.85 4.24
C LEU A 274 -25.93 -17.91 5.34
N PRO A 275 -26.52 -19.12 5.23
CA PRO A 275 -26.13 -20.28 6.01
C PRO A 275 -24.65 -20.63 5.81
N ASP A 276 -24.00 -21.25 6.80
CA ASP A 276 -22.57 -21.58 6.71
C ASP A 276 -22.23 -22.49 5.51
N SER A 277 -23.14 -23.39 5.11
CA SER A 277 -23.00 -24.26 3.92
C SER A 277 -22.98 -23.50 2.60
N GLU A 278 -23.47 -22.25 2.60
CA GLU A 278 -23.52 -21.33 1.46
C GLU A 278 -22.43 -20.25 1.53
N ARG A 279 -21.54 -20.31 2.51
CA ARG A 279 -20.36 -19.45 2.59
C ARG A 279 -19.15 -20.13 1.96
N GLY A 280 -18.26 -19.36 1.35
CA GLY A 280 -17.00 -19.86 0.79
C GLY A 280 -16.74 -19.42 -0.66
N PRO A 281 -15.67 -19.96 -1.28
CA PRO A 281 -15.28 -19.68 -2.66
C PRO A 281 -16.45 -19.82 -3.64
N GLY A 282 -16.63 -18.81 -4.50
CA GLY A 282 -17.71 -18.74 -5.50
C GLY A 282 -19.12 -18.50 -4.95
N LYS A 283 -19.32 -18.46 -3.63
CA LYS A 283 -20.65 -18.30 -3.01
C LYS A 283 -20.79 -17.02 -2.20
N SER A 284 -19.73 -16.61 -1.51
CA SER A 284 -19.67 -15.39 -0.71
C SER A 284 -18.32 -14.71 -0.85
N SER A 285 -18.25 -13.43 -0.54
CA SER A 285 -16.98 -12.71 -0.56
C SER A 285 -16.16 -12.89 0.71
N ASN A 286 -14.83 -12.99 0.52
CA ASN A 286 -13.84 -12.80 1.58
C ASN A 286 -13.02 -11.51 1.41
N ASN A 287 -13.48 -10.58 0.56
CA ASN A 287 -12.83 -9.28 0.39
C ASN A 287 -12.80 -8.52 1.73
N LEU A 288 -11.67 -7.89 2.03
CA LEU A 288 -11.49 -7.07 3.21
C LEU A 288 -12.52 -5.93 3.27
N MET A 289 -12.95 -5.43 2.11
CA MET A 289 -13.89 -4.32 1.98
C MET A 289 -15.37 -4.73 1.94
N ASP A 290 -15.71 -6.01 2.18
CA ASP A 290 -17.10 -6.45 2.35
C ASP A 290 -17.48 -6.56 3.82
N TYR A 291 -18.78 -6.75 4.12
CA TYR A 291 -19.22 -7.13 5.47
C TYR A 291 -19.46 -8.64 5.51
N SER A 292 -18.39 -9.39 5.79
CA SER A 292 -18.44 -10.85 5.93
C SER A 292 -17.76 -11.34 7.19
N ASN A 293 -17.94 -12.62 7.50
CA ASN A 293 -17.22 -13.29 8.57
C ASN A 293 -15.75 -13.58 8.20
N ARG A 294 -15.31 -13.23 6.99
CA ARG A 294 -14.02 -13.57 6.39
C ARG A 294 -13.44 -12.37 5.63
N GLN A 295 -13.24 -11.23 6.29
CA GLN A 295 -12.68 -10.02 5.68
C GLN A 295 -11.14 -10.10 5.63
N GLU A 296 -10.59 -10.92 4.74
CA GLU A 296 -9.16 -11.24 4.78
C GLU A 296 -8.42 -11.12 3.44
N SER A 297 -9.09 -10.91 2.31
CA SER A 297 -8.45 -10.83 0.99
C SER A 297 -8.54 -9.43 0.36
N LEU A 298 -7.57 -9.08 -0.49
CA LEU A 298 -7.60 -7.87 -1.32
C LEU A 298 -7.23 -8.26 -2.75
N THR A 299 -7.84 -7.59 -3.73
CA THR A 299 -7.49 -7.78 -5.14
C THR A 299 -6.23 -6.99 -5.53
N PRO A 300 -5.56 -7.34 -6.65
CA PRO A 300 -4.45 -6.55 -7.18
C PRO A 300 -4.76 -5.06 -7.35
N CYS A 301 -5.92 -4.71 -7.91
CA CYS A 301 -6.32 -3.31 -8.04
C CYS A 301 -6.47 -2.62 -6.69
N GLN A 302 -7.10 -3.26 -5.70
CA GLN A 302 -7.26 -2.67 -4.37
C GLN A 302 -5.89 -2.41 -3.72
N ILE A 303 -4.96 -3.35 -3.80
CA ILE A 303 -3.57 -3.16 -3.32
C ILE A 303 -2.91 -1.98 -4.06
N GLY A 304 -3.03 -1.94 -5.39
CA GLY A 304 -2.51 -0.85 -6.21
C GLY A 304 -3.05 0.52 -5.81
N ARG A 305 -4.37 0.63 -5.56
CA ARG A 305 -5.00 1.88 -5.10
C ARG A 305 -4.49 2.34 -3.75
N MET A 306 -4.34 1.43 -2.80
CA MET A 306 -3.79 1.74 -1.49
C MET A 306 -2.37 2.31 -1.64
N HIS A 307 -1.53 1.69 -2.48
CA HIS A 307 -0.16 2.13 -2.70
C HIS A 307 -0.05 3.42 -3.50
N ALA A 308 -0.92 3.65 -4.49
CA ALA A 308 -1.04 4.92 -5.17
C ALA A 308 -1.34 6.04 -4.16
N ARG A 309 -2.29 5.82 -3.25
CA ARG A 309 -2.68 6.78 -2.21
C ARG A 309 -1.56 7.06 -1.21
N LEU A 310 -0.70 6.07 -0.94
CA LEU A 310 0.48 6.21 -0.08
C LEU A 310 1.70 6.81 -0.80
N SER A 311 1.75 6.72 -2.12
CA SER A 311 2.83 7.29 -2.94
C SER A 311 2.60 8.76 -3.31
N ASP A 312 1.34 9.19 -3.36
CA ASP A 312 0.93 10.56 -3.66
C ASP A 312 1.34 11.50 -2.52
N ILE A 313 2.29 12.41 -2.78
CA ILE A 313 2.80 13.33 -1.77
C ILE A 313 1.76 14.35 -1.28
N HIS A 314 0.69 14.54 -2.05
CA HIS A 314 -0.43 15.44 -1.71
C HIS A 314 -1.55 14.71 -0.95
N SER A 315 -1.42 13.39 -0.79
CA SER A 315 -2.41 12.57 -0.09
C SER A 315 -2.27 12.69 1.41
N ARG A 316 -3.41 12.76 2.10
CA ARG A 316 -3.46 12.64 3.57
C ARG A 316 -2.79 11.35 4.05
N ALA A 317 -2.94 10.25 3.32
CA ALA A 317 -2.39 8.97 3.74
C ALA A 317 -0.86 8.95 3.74
N ARG A 318 -0.22 9.78 2.92
CA ARG A 318 1.24 9.89 2.85
C ARG A 318 1.84 10.27 4.20
N LYS A 319 1.22 11.21 4.91
CA LYS A 319 1.75 11.76 6.16
C LYS A 319 1.81 10.71 7.27
N TRP A 320 1.02 9.65 7.19
CA TRP A 320 1.03 8.56 8.17
C TRP A 320 2.19 7.59 7.98
N LEU A 321 2.92 7.65 6.87
CA LEU A 321 4.01 6.71 6.63
C LEU A 321 5.19 6.97 7.56
N PHE A 322 5.72 5.89 8.14
CA PHE A 322 7.03 5.90 8.78
C PHE A 322 8.10 5.95 7.66
N PRO A 323 8.95 6.99 7.63
CA PRO A 323 9.80 7.29 6.48
C PRO A 323 11.06 6.41 6.44
N THR A 324 10.88 5.10 6.28
CA THR A 324 12.00 4.13 6.18
C THR A 324 12.94 4.49 5.03
N TRP A 325 12.42 5.13 3.98
CA TRP A 325 13.18 5.56 2.81
C TRP A 325 14.19 6.67 3.09
N CYS A 326 14.15 7.35 4.25
CA CYS A 326 15.17 8.33 4.62
C CYS A 326 16.43 7.69 5.23
N THR A 327 16.40 6.40 5.58
CA THR A 327 17.55 5.70 6.15
C THR A 327 18.23 4.87 5.07
N TYR A 328 19.40 5.32 4.62
CA TYR A 328 20.16 4.60 3.59
C TYR A 328 20.63 3.21 4.06
N ARG A 329 20.39 2.21 3.22
CA ARG A 329 20.69 0.80 3.44
C ARG A 329 21.76 0.27 2.50
N ALA A 330 23.01 0.62 2.79
CA ALA A 330 24.17 0.11 2.05
C ALA A 330 24.31 -1.42 2.13
N ASP A 331 23.74 -2.06 3.16
CA ASP A 331 23.80 -3.52 3.36
C ASP A 331 22.88 -4.31 2.43
N ARG A 332 21.93 -3.64 1.75
CA ARG A 332 20.89 -4.29 0.94
C ARG A 332 20.63 -3.53 -0.36
N PRO A 333 21.61 -3.47 -1.28
CA PRO A 333 21.40 -2.88 -2.59
C PRO A 333 20.31 -3.62 -3.38
N LEU A 334 19.60 -2.89 -4.24
CA LEU A 334 18.58 -3.42 -5.12
C LEU A 334 19.20 -3.85 -6.46
N GLU A 335 19.35 -5.15 -6.65
CA GLU A 335 19.88 -5.69 -7.91
C GLU A 335 18.76 -6.00 -8.91
N LEU A 336 18.78 -5.33 -10.06
CA LEU A 336 17.89 -5.59 -11.17
C LEU A 336 18.58 -6.51 -12.19
N LYS A 337 18.06 -7.73 -12.35
CA LYS A 337 18.62 -8.77 -13.23
C LYS A 337 17.80 -9.02 -14.50
N THR A 338 16.59 -8.47 -14.54
CA THR A 338 15.63 -8.56 -15.64
C THR A 338 14.99 -7.19 -15.87
N ASP A 339 14.29 -7.00 -16.97
CA ASP A 339 13.67 -5.71 -17.26
C ASP A 339 12.58 -5.35 -16.24
N LEU A 340 12.52 -4.07 -15.86
CA LEU A 340 11.51 -3.53 -14.94
C LEU A 340 11.09 -2.12 -15.36
N ASN A 341 9.78 -1.89 -15.39
CA ASN A 341 9.18 -0.58 -15.62
C ASN A 341 8.61 -0.02 -14.31
N LEU A 342 9.12 1.11 -13.86
CA LEU A 342 8.61 1.88 -12.73
C LEU A 342 7.72 3.00 -13.26
N GLU A 343 6.47 2.65 -13.53
CA GLU A 343 5.42 3.58 -13.99
C GLU A 343 4.66 4.25 -12.85
N GLY A 344 4.73 3.71 -11.62
CA GLY A 344 4.16 4.31 -10.42
C GLY A 344 5.22 4.85 -9.48
N ALA A 345 4.88 5.87 -8.69
CA ALA A 345 5.82 6.48 -7.76
C ALA A 345 6.36 5.47 -6.71
N ARG A 346 7.67 5.53 -6.43
CA ARG A 346 8.39 4.64 -5.50
C ARG A 346 9.27 5.43 -4.53
N ASP A 347 9.39 4.88 -3.33
CA ASP A 347 10.34 5.34 -2.33
C ASP A 347 11.23 4.19 -1.93
N LEU A 348 12.49 4.26 -2.33
CA LEU A 348 13.50 3.24 -2.08
C LEU A 348 14.50 3.78 -1.05
N ASP A 349 15.21 2.87 -0.39
CA ASP A 349 16.12 3.13 0.72
C ASP A 349 17.56 2.67 0.44
N ALA A 350 17.89 2.29 -0.79
CA ALA A 350 19.18 1.70 -1.14
C ALA A 350 19.66 2.08 -2.56
N ASP A 351 20.91 1.75 -2.85
CA ASP A 351 21.47 1.78 -4.21
C ASP A 351 20.68 0.87 -5.15
N ILE A 352 20.61 1.24 -6.43
CA ILE A 352 20.04 0.41 -7.50
C ILE A 352 21.16 -0.04 -8.41
N PHE A 353 21.30 -1.35 -8.65
CA PHE A 353 22.25 -1.93 -9.59
C PHE A 353 21.51 -2.56 -10.77
N ILE A 354 21.61 -1.95 -11.93
CA ILE A 354 21.08 -2.47 -13.20
C ILE A 354 22.13 -3.38 -13.80
N ARG A 355 21.91 -4.69 -13.67
CA ARG A 355 22.86 -5.70 -14.13
C ARG A 355 22.85 -5.83 -15.65
N ARG A 356 23.90 -6.45 -16.18
CA ARG A 356 24.04 -6.74 -17.61
C ARG A 356 22.79 -7.42 -18.17
N GLY A 357 22.26 -6.89 -19.27
CA GLY A 357 21.09 -7.43 -19.96
C GLY A 357 19.75 -7.02 -19.35
N ALA A 358 19.75 -6.29 -18.23
CA ALA A 358 18.55 -5.72 -17.64
C ALA A 358 18.35 -4.26 -18.07
N THR A 359 17.09 -3.86 -18.16
CA THR A 359 16.65 -2.50 -18.42
C THR A 359 15.77 -2.01 -17.28
N LEU A 360 16.16 -0.91 -16.63
CA LEU A 360 15.27 -0.17 -15.73
C LEU A 360 14.68 1.02 -16.50
N ARG A 361 13.36 1.06 -16.60
CA ARG A 361 12.64 2.25 -17.08
C ARG A 361 12.00 2.96 -15.91
N ILE A 362 12.25 4.25 -15.75
CA ILE A 362 11.60 5.12 -14.77
C ILE A 362 10.77 6.13 -15.53
N ASN A 363 9.48 6.23 -15.21
CA ASN A 363 8.58 7.20 -15.86
C ASN A 363 7.63 7.87 -14.87
N ASN A 364 8.00 7.86 -13.59
CA ASN A 364 7.28 8.50 -12.49
C ASN A 364 8.29 8.95 -11.42
N ARG A 365 7.78 9.41 -10.28
CA ARG A 365 8.57 9.83 -9.12
C ARG A 365 9.34 8.65 -8.50
N LEU A 366 10.66 8.78 -8.42
CA LEU A 366 11.51 7.87 -7.68
C LEU A 366 12.27 8.64 -6.60
N HIS A 367 12.09 8.23 -5.34
CA HIS A 367 12.89 8.70 -4.23
C HIS A 367 14.11 7.80 -3.99
N LEU A 368 15.27 8.41 -3.75
CA LEU A 368 16.49 7.77 -3.25
C LEU A 368 17.06 8.53 -2.03
N PRO A 369 17.52 7.85 -0.97
CA PRO A 369 18.05 8.47 0.24
C PRO A 369 19.40 9.14 0.00
N GLN A 370 19.91 9.81 1.04
CA GLN A 370 21.22 10.42 1.02
C GLN A 370 22.29 9.39 0.62
N GLY A 371 23.11 9.75 -0.37
CA GLY A 371 24.23 8.92 -0.85
C GLY A 371 23.85 7.73 -1.74
N ALA A 372 22.58 7.34 -1.84
CA ALA A 372 22.17 6.25 -2.73
C ALA A 372 22.26 6.65 -4.20
N ALA A 373 22.75 5.76 -5.05
CA ALA A 373 22.98 6.00 -6.47
C ALA A 373 22.33 4.93 -7.36
N ILE A 374 22.18 5.27 -8.64
CA ILE A 374 21.78 4.30 -9.69
C ILE A 374 23.03 3.87 -10.45
N HIS A 375 23.40 2.62 -10.28
CA HIS A 375 24.55 1.96 -10.91
C HIS A 375 24.11 1.20 -12.16
N VAL A 376 24.70 1.51 -13.31
CA VAL A 376 24.40 0.85 -14.59
C VAL A 376 25.61 0.03 -15.02
N ASP A 377 25.53 -1.30 -14.90
CA ASP A 377 26.61 -2.20 -15.31
C ASP A 377 26.81 -2.17 -16.84
N PRO A 378 28.02 -2.51 -17.34
CA PRO A 378 28.26 -2.76 -18.75
C PRO A 378 27.21 -3.68 -19.38
N GLY A 379 26.50 -3.17 -20.40
CA GLY A 379 25.42 -3.88 -21.06
C GLY A 379 24.06 -3.87 -20.35
N GLY A 380 23.94 -3.21 -19.18
CA GLY A 380 22.68 -2.81 -18.57
C GLY A 380 22.19 -1.46 -19.12
N ARG A 381 20.91 -1.14 -18.91
CA ARG A 381 20.28 0.06 -19.49
C ARG A 381 19.39 0.80 -18.48
N LEU A 382 19.56 2.11 -18.38
CA LEU A 382 18.66 3.01 -17.65
C LEU A 382 17.91 3.89 -18.63
N LEU A 383 16.58 3.87 -18.59
CA LEU A 383 15.71 4.69 -19.42
C LEU A 383 14.92 5.66 -18.52
N LEU A 384 15.16 6.97 -18.66
CA LEU A 384 14.37 8.00 -17.99
C LEU A 384 13.33 8.53 -18.98
N GLY A 385 12.07 8.23 -18.72
CA GLY A 385 10.93 8.71 -19.52
C GLY A 385 10.53 10.15 -19.21
N PRO A 386 9.59 10.73 -19.97
CA PRO A 386 9.17 12.12 -19.81
C PRO A 386 8.50 12.42 -18.45
N GLY A 387 7.97 11.40 -17.77
CA GLY A 387 7.42 11.52 -16.42
C GLY A 387 8.42 11.25 -15.29
N ALA A 388 9.68 10.93 -15.61
CA ALA A 388 10.68 10.58 -14.61
C ALA A 388 11.02 11.79 -13.72
N ILE A 389 10.89 11.61 -12.41
CA ILE A 389 11.30 12.61 -11.40
C ILE A 389 12.13 11.88 -10.35
N ILE A 390 13.45 12.00 -10.40
CA ILE A 390 14.34 11.39 -9.41
C ILE A 390 14.78 12.46 -8.42
N HIS A 391 14.59 12.20 -7.13
CA HIS A 391 14.85 13.17 -6.07
C HIS A 391 15.11 12.51 -4.73
N ASN A 392 15.51 13.32 -3.76
CA ASN A 392 15.55 12.99 -2.35
C ASN A 392 14.48 13.83 -1.63
N ALA A 393 13.62 13.18 -0.85
CA ALA A 393 12.47 13.77 -0.16
C ALA A 393 12.77 14.05 1.32
N CYS A 394 14.00 13.83 1.75
CA CYS A 394 14.47 13.93 3.11
C CYS A 394 15.45 15.11 3.27
N GLU A 395 15.35 16.10 2.38
CA GLU A 395 16.13 17.34 2.38
C GLU A 395 17.66 17.15 2.23
N GLU A 396 18.06 16.03 1.62
CA GLU A 396 19.45 15.63 1.40
C GLU A 396 19.77 15.47 -0.09
N THR A 397 21.01 15.08 -0.43
CA THR A 397 21.39 14.74 -1.82
C THR A 397 21.56 13.25 -2.05
N TRP A 398 21.01 12.75 -3.15
CA TRP A 398 21.24 11.38 -3.61
C TRP A 398 22.50 11.33 -4.50
N GLY A 399 23.14 10.17 -4.58
CA GLY A 399 24.47 9.97 -5.17
C GLY A 399 24.56 10.02 -6.70
N GLY A 400 23.48 10.39 -7.40
CA GLY A 400 23.43 10.52 -8.85
C GLY A 400 23.46 9.19 -9.61
N ILE A 401 23.70 9.28 -10.92
CA ILE A 401 23.83 8.11 -11.80
C ILE A 401 25.30 7.76 -11.98
N ARG A 402 25.60 6.46 -11.95
CA ARG A 402 26.96 5.91 -12.08
C ARG A 402 27.00 4.85 -13.18
N VAL A 403 27.90 5.03 -14.14
CA VAL A 403 28.09 4.08 -15.25
C VAL A 403 29.29 3.19 -14.96
N GLY A 404 29.05 1.88 -14.94
CA GLY A 404 30.10 0.89 -14.85
C GLY A 404 30.89 0.83 -16.16
N VAL A 405 32.22 0.75 -16.05
CA VAL A 405 33.15 0.59 -17.17
C VAL A 405 33.90 -0.73 -17.00
N SER A 406 33.88 -1.56 -18.04
CA SER A 406 34.62 -2.83 -18.06
C SER A 406 36.08 -2.65 -18.50
N ALA A 407 36.90 -3.69 -18.33
CA ALA A 407 38.29 -3.70 -18.80
C ALA A 407 38.42 -3.49 -20.32
N THR A 408 37.40 -3.89 -21.08
CA THR A 408 37.33 -3.72 -22.54
C THR A 408 36.79 -2.35 -22.96
N GLY A 409 36.42 -1.50 -22.01
CA GLY A 409 35.81 -0.19 -22.26
C GLY A 409 34.31 -0.22 -22.53
N ALA A 410 33.65 -1.39 -22.50
CA ALA A 410 32.19 -1.47 -22.56
C ALA A 410 31.56 -0.78 -21.34
N ARG A 411 30.44 -0.08 -21.55
CA ARG A 411 29.76 0.76 -20.56
C ARG A 411 28.27 0.40 -20.42
N GLY A 412 27.65 0.83 -19.33
CA GLY A 412 26.20 0.89 -19.20
C GLY A 412 25.60 1.95 -20.13
N GLU A 413 24.36 1.75 -20.57
CA GLU A 413 23.63 2.68 -21.44
C GLU A 413 22.64 3.50 -20.62
N ILE A 414 22.62 4.81 -20.84
CA ILE A 414 21.64 5.72 -20.24
C ILE A 414 20.98 6.49 -21.36
N VAL A 415 19.65 6.46 -21.39
CA VAL A 415 18.83 7.25 -22.30
C VAL A 415 17.86 8.06 -21.46
N ALA A 416 17.91 9.38 -21.60
CA ALA A 416 17.05 10.27 -20.84
C ALA A 416 16.21 11.13 -21.78
N ASP A 417 14.92 11.24 -21.47
CA ASP A 417 14.01 12.15 -22.13
C ASP A 417 14.29 13.60 -21.66
N PRO A 418 14.30 14.59 -22.57
CA PRO A 418 14.43 16.02 -22.24
C PRO A 418 13.50 16.54 -21.14
N ALA A 419 12.34 15.91 -20.94
CA ALA A 419 11.39 16.30 -19.91
C ALA A 419 11.68 15.69 -18.53
N ALA A 420 12.55 14.67 -18.43
CA ALA A 420 12.92 14.05 -17.17
C ALA A 420 13.53 15.08 -16.20
N VAL A 421 13.26 14.90 -14.91
CA VAL A 421 13.65 15.84 -13.86
C VAL A 421 14.56 15.14 -12.85
N LEU A 422 15.74 15.70 -12.60
CA LEU A 422 16.63 15.29 -11.51
C LEU A 422 16.74 16.44 -10.50
N LEU A 423 16.41 16.16 -9.24
CA LEU A 423 16.46 17.13 -8.14
C LEU A 423 17.43 16.65 -7.06
N ASN A 424 18.08 17.58 -6.37
CA ASN A 424 18.97 17.32 -5.24
C ASN A 424 20.01 16.22 -5.52
N GLU A 425 20.56 16.21 -6.74
CA GLU A 425 21.62 15.30 -7.16
C GLU A 425 22.96 15.79 -6.61
N ALA A 426 23.75 14.88 -6.04
CA ALA A 426 25.12 15.19 -5.63
C ALA A 426 25.95 15.69 -6.84
N PRO A 427 26.88 16.64 -6.64
CA PRO A 427 27.62 17.29 -7.73
C PRO A 427 28.26 16.35 -8.75
#